data_AF-A0A561S9L3-F1
#
_entry.id   AF-A0A561S9L3-F1
#
_cell.length_a   1.000
_cell.length_b   1.000
_cell.length_c   1.000
_cell.angle_alpha   90.00
_cell.angle_beta   90.00
_cell.angle_gamma   90.00
#
_symmetry.space_group_name_H-M   'P 1'
#
loop_
_entity.id
_entity.type
_entity.pdbx_description
1 polymer ?
#
loop_
_entity_poly.entity_id
_entity_poly.type
_entity_poly.pdbx_seq_one_letter_code
_entity_poly.pdbx_strand_id
1 'polypeptide(L)'
;MRVPRLAGAAAVLGLLCGLSTSVAAATPASAAGPALPRPDHVVVVMFENTSESSILGNSQAPYFNQLANTGANFTDSSAIEHPSQPNYLDLFSGSDEGVTDDSCPQTFSTDNEAAELAAKGLSFTGYAEDLPTDLSTCTSGEYARKHVPWVNFTNVPASDSKPFSAFPTDYSQLPTVSWVIPNLCDDIHDCSIATGDTWLKNNLDGYVQWAKTHNSLLITTFDENDGTAGNQIATFFDGQPVKPGNYGEAIDHFSVLRTIEDMYGLSYAGAAAQATPITDVWNGGGTTGSVSVTAPGNQTGTVGAAASLQLRASDTAGGTLGWSASGLPAGLSISQSGLITGTPTAAGTSSVTVTATDSTGPSSTATFSWTVNPAGGGGCTPAQLLGNPGFETGSAAPWSSTSGVVNGDLNSEPAHSGNYDAWLDGYGSAHTDTLAQTVTIPANCTASLSFWLHIDTQQTDGTAHDTLTLQAGSTTLRTWSNLDANTGYAQQTLDLSAYAGQSVTLTFTGTQDGAAQTSFVIDDTALNIS
;
A
#
# COMPACT_ATOMS: atom_id res chain seq x y z
N MET A 1 68.65 -15.19 50.81
CA MET A 1 67.51 -16.10 50.63
C MET A 1 67.26 -16.29 49.14
N ARG A 2 67.58 -17.48 48.62
CA ARG A 2 67.34 -17.93 47.24
C ARG A 2 67.04 -19.42 47.31
N VAL A 3 65.84 -19.83 46.91
CA VAL A 3 65.48 -21.19 46.45
C VAL A 3 64.16 -21.08 45.62
N PRO A 4 63.74 -22.07 44.80
CA PRO A 4 63.68 -21.93 43.35
C PRO A 4 62.30 -22.26 42.73
N ARG A 5 62.27 -22.28 41.38
CA ARG A 5 61.17 -22.66 40.47
C ARG A 5 60.78 -24.15 40.53
N LEU A 6 59.49 -24.43 40.35
CA LEU A 6 58.78 -25.52 39.60
C LEU A 6 57.32 -25.50 40.10
N ALA A 7 56.24 -25.65 39.34
CA ALA A 7 55.98 -26.54 38.20
C ALA A 7 54.84 -25.96 37.32
N GLY A 8 54.76 -26.47 36.09
CA GLY A 8 53.71 -26.12 35.13
C GLY A 8 52.42 -26.91 35.29
N ALA A 9 51.37 -26.43 34.63
CA ALA A 9 50.21 -27.21 34.22
C ALA A 9 49.72 -26.67 32.88
N ALA A 10 49.70 -27.54 31.88
CA ALA A 10 49.12 -27.30 30.57
C ALA A 10 47.59 -27.36 30.68
N ALA A 11 46.88 -26.39 30.12
CA ALA A 11 45.44 -26.41 29.96
C ALA A 11 45.08 -26.42 28.46
N VAL A 12 44.29 -27.42 28.12
CA VAL A 12 43.78 -27.77 26.79
C VAL A 12 42.85 -26.69 26.26
N LEU A 13 43.09 -26.24 25.02
CA LEU A 13 42.25 -25.29 24.30
C LEU A 13 41.05 -26.02 23.69
N GLY A 14 39.89 -25.93 24.33
CA GLY A 14 38.61 -26.40 23.80
C GLY A 14 37.99 -25.34 22.89
N LEU A 15 37.89 -25.63 21.59
CA LEU A 15 37.25 -24.79 20.58
C LEU A 15 35.72 -24.94 20.70
N LEU A 16 35.05 -23.99 21.38
CA LEU A 16 33.59 -23.87 21.32
C LEU A 16 33.19 -22.96 20.15
N CYS A 17 32.57 -23.56 19.14
CA CYS A 17 31.91 -22.88 18.05
C CYS A 17 30.57 -22.32 18.57
N GLY A 18 30.55 -21.06 18.99
CA GLY A 18 29.32 -20.34 19.35
C GLY A 18 28.67 -19.77 18.09
N LEU A 19 27.52 -20.30 17.69
CA LEU A 19 26.60 -19.63 16.77
C LEU A 19 26.07 -18.37 17.48
N SER A 20 26.55 -17.20 17.11
CA SER A 20 25.96 -15.92 17.49
C SER A 20 24.71 -15.68 16.64
N THR A 21 23.54 -15.95 17.21
CA THR A 21 22.27 -15.42 16.71
C THR A 21 22.21 -13.92 17.01
N SER A 22 22.48 -13.10 15.99
CA SER A 22 22.22 -11.66 16.04
C SER A 22 20.71 -11.42 16.07
N VAL A 23 20.14 -11.28 17.27
CA VAL A 23 18.82 -10.66 17.43
C VAL A 23 19.03 -9.17 17.17
N ALA A 24 18.61 -8.71 15.98
CA ALA A 24 18.49 -7.28 15.72
C ALA A 24 17.46 -6.73 16.72
N ALA A 25 17.94 -5.98 17.71
CA ALA A 25 17.07 -5.21 18.57
C ALA A 25 16.34 -4.19 17.68
N ALA A 26 15.03 -4.39 17.48
CA ALA A 26 14.19 -3.37 16.90
C ALA A 26 14.33 -2.13 17.77
N THR A 27 14.92 -1.08 17.21
CA THR A 27 14.87 0.26 17.79
C THR A 27 13.39 0.59 18.03
N PRO A 28 12.98 0.98 19.25
CA PRO A 28 11.62 1.46 19.43
C PRO A 28 11.39 2.60 18.46
N ALA A 29 10.32 2.49 17.66
CA ALA A 29 9.88 3.58 16.81
C ALA A 29 9.71 4.81 17.69
N SER A 30 10.44 5.89 17.37
CA SER A 30 10.23 7.19 17.99
C SER A 30 8.76 7.53 17.89
N ALA A 31 8.13 7.91 19.01
CA ALA A 31 6.77 8.41 19.00
C ALA A 31 6.70 9.60 18.03
N ALA A 32 5.94 9.46 16.95
CA ALA A 32 5.76 10.50 15.96
C ALA A 32 5.16 11.75 16.63
N GLY A 33 5.81 12.89 16.47
CA GLY A 33 5.30 14.19 16.91
C GLY A 33 4.01 14.60 16.18
N PRO A 34 3.39 15.73 16.58
CA PRO A 34 2.17 16.26 15.95
C PRO A 34 2.36 16.50 14.43
N ALA A 35 1.32 16.33 13.61
CA ALA A 35 1.34 16.76 12.20
C ALA A 35 1.39 18.28 12.14
N LEU A 36 2.28 18.79 11.29
CA LEU A 36 2.19 20.17 10.84
C LEU A 36 0.99 20.32 9.87
N PRO A 37 0.34 21.49 9.83
CA PRO A 37 -0.63 21.80 8.79
C PRO A 37 0.07 21.85 7.43
N ARG A 38 -0.71 21.81 6.35
CA ARG A 38 -0.21 22.06 4.99
C ARG A 38 -0.99 23.22 4.38
N PRO A 39 -0.61 24.47 4.68
CA PRO A 39 -1.26 25.64 4.09
C PRO A 39 -1.22 25.58 2.55
N ASP A 40 -2.23 26.13 1.89
CA ASP A 40 -2.24 26.33 0.43
C ASP A 40 -1.24 27.44 0.04
N HIS A 41 -1.11 28.46 0.92
CA HIS A 41 -0.20 29.59 0.78
C HIS A 41 0.45 29.92 2.13
N VAL A 42 1.77 30.03 2.13
CA VAL A 42 2.57 30.61 3.22
C VAL A 42 3.15 31.93 2.71
N VAL A 43 3.01 33.01 3.47
CA VAL A 43 3.72 34.27 3.23
C VAL A 43 4.69 34.48 4.37
N VAL A 44 5.97 34.65 4.06
CA VAL A 44 7.02 35.04 5.00
C VAL A 44 7.31 36.52 4.80
N VAL A 45 7.22 37.32 5.84
CA VAL A 45 7.65 38.73 5.84
C VAL A 45 8.69 38.93 6.93
N MET A 46 9.77 39.62 6.58
CA MET A 46 10.95 39.82 7.43
C MET A 46 11.24 41.31 7.57
N PHE A 47 11.45 41.75 8.81
CA PHE A 47 11.75 43.14 9.21
C PHE A 47 13.13 43.23 9.89
N GLU A 48 13.60 44.45 10.14
CA GLU A 48 14.95 44.78 10.63
C GLU A 48 14.89 45.82 11.77
N ASN A 49 16.02 46.26 12.32
CA ASN A 49 16.82 45.45 13.24
C ASN A 49 16.33 45.78 14.64
N THR A 50 15.35 45.03 15.14
CA THR A 50 14.61 45.42 16.32
C THR A 50 14.45 44.24 17.28
N SER A 51 14.91 44.43 18.53
CA SER A 51 14.72 43.43 19.58
C SER A 51 13.24 43.15 19.85
N GLU A 52 12.90 41.90 20.23
CA GLU A 52 11.52 41.50 20.59
C GLU A 52 10.88 42.51 21.57
N SER A 53 11.65 42.89 22.60
CA SER A 53 11.22 43.83 23.65
C SER A 53 10.93 45.25 23.15
N SER A 54 11.44 45.63 21.98
CA SER A 54 11.17 46.91 21.33
C SER A 54 9.88 46.88 20.50
N ILE A 55 9.39 45.70 20.11
CA ILE A 55 8.12 45.53 19.39
C ILE A 55 6.97 45.22 20.37
N LEU A 56 7.11 44.18 21.20
CA LEU A 56 6.04 43.71 22.07
C LEU A 56 5.77 44.71 23.21
N GLY A 57 4.50 45.09 23.35
CA GLY A 57 4.03 46.12 24.28
C GLY A 57 4.29 47.57 23.83
N ASN A 58 4.97 47.78 22.69
CA ASN A 58 5.26 49.12 22.20
C ASN A 58 4.03 49.78 21.55
N SER A 59 3.66 50.96 22.05
CA SER A 59 2.56 51.77 21.51
C SER A 59 2.77 52.24 20.06
N GLN A 60 3.99 52.18 19.53
CA GLN A 60 4.32 52.47 18.14
C GLN A 60 4.20 51.23 17.22
N ALA A 61 3.96 50.04 17.78
CA ALA A 61 3.81 48.79 17.03
C ALA A 61 2.41 48.16 17.22
N PRO A 62 1.30 48.92 17.13
CA PRO A 62 -0.02 48.39 17.49
C PRO A 62 -0.47 47.20 16.62
N TYR A 63 -0.06 47.13 15.34
CA TYR A 63 -0.40 46.01 14.47
C TYR A 63 0.47 44.78 14.73
N PHE A 64 1.78 44.92 14.92
CA PHE A 64 2.62 43.80 15.38
C PHE A 64 2.09 43.21 16.70
N ASN A 65 1.72 44.07 17.65
CA ASN A 65 1.08 43.64 18.90
C ASN A 65 -0.27 42.98 18.67
N GLN A 66 -1.03 43.38 17.64
CA GLN A 66 -2.27 42.70 17.27
C GLN A 66 -1.99 41.29 16.72
N LEU A 67 -0.99 41.12 15.86
CA LEU A 67 -0.56 39.80 15.36
C LEU A 67 -0.15 38.89 16.52
N ALA A 68 0.75 39.36 17.40
CA ALA A 68 1.17 38.63 18.60
C ALA A 68 -0.01 38.18 19.49
N ASN A 69 -1.07 39.01 19.61
CA ASN A 69 -2.24 38.69 20.43
C ASN A 69 -3.28 37.81 19.74
N THR A 70 -3.29 37.76 18.41
CA THR A 70 -4.33 37.05 17.63
C THR A 70 -3.82 35.84 16.87
N GLY A 71 -2.50 35.67 16.79
CA GLY A 71 -1.78 34.51 16.29
C GLY A 71 -0.97 33.82 17.40
N ALA A 72 0.00 33.00 16.99
CA ALA A 72 0.99 32.39 17.87
C ALA A 72 2.21 33.31 17.98
N ASN A 73 2.52 33.73 19.21
CA ASN A 73 3.67 34.56 19.55
C ASN A 73 4.77 33.71 20.18
N PHE A 74 5.96 33.71 19.58
CA PHE A 74 7.13 32.98 20.08
C PHE A 74 7.99 33.88 20.96
N THR A 75 7.94 33.63 22.27
CA THR A 75 8.62 34.44 23.30
C THR A 75 10.09 34.07 23.52
N ASP A 76 10.59 33.04 22.85
CA ASP A 76 11.99 32.60 22.89
C ASP A 76 12.52 32.37 21.46
N SER A 77 12.27 33.33 20.56
CA SER A 77 12.78 33.34 19.19
C SER A 77 14.07 34.13 19.10
N SER A 78 15.11 33.52 18.54
CA SER A 78 16.42 34.16 18.32
C SER A 78 16.82 34.12 16.85
N ALA A 79 17.36 35.24 16.37
CA ALA A 79 18.13 35.28 15.14
C ALA A 79 19.49 34.58 15.32
N ILE A 80 20.13 34.21 14.22
CA ILE A 80 21.34 33.37 14.25
C ILE A 80 22.57 34.20 14.53
N GLU A 81 22.72 35.31 13.80
CA GLU A 81 23.97 36.07 13.83
C GLU A 81 23.80 37.55 13.47
N HIS A 82 24.93 38.22 13.23
CA HIS A 82 25.01 39.57 12.71
C HIS A 82 26.10 39.64 11.63
N PRO A 83 25.94 40.44 10.55
CA PRO A 83 24.85 41.40 10.31
C PRO A 83 23.62 40.75 9.62
N SER A 84 22.75 41.57 9.03
CA SER A 84 21.48 41.17 8.44
C SER A 84 21.57 40.07 7.38
N GLN A 85 22.43 40.24 6.38
CA GLN A 85 22.43 39.39 5.18
C GLN A 85 22.54 37.88 5.47
N PRO A 86 23.46 37.42 6.35
CA PRO A 86 23.51 36.02 6.75
C PRO A 86 22.17 35.47 7.28
N ASN A 87 21.41 36.23 8.08
CA ASN A 87 20.13 35.75 8.64
C ASN A 87 19.06 35.49 7.57
N TYR A 88 19.01 36.30 6.50
CA TYR A 88 18.11 36.01 5.36
C TYR A 88 18.52 34.75 4.63
N LEU A 89 19.83 34.48 4.52
CA LEU A 89 20.35 33.26 3.91
C LEU A 89 20.06 32.05 4.81
N ASP A 90 20.27 32.16 6.12
CA ASP A 90 19.96 31.12 7.09
C ASP A 90 18.50 30.65 7.01
N LEU A 91 17.55 31.60 6.97
CA LEU A 91 16.13 31.27 6.87
C LEU A 91 15.75 30.72 5.48
N PHE A 92 16.47 31.08 4.41
CA PHE A 92 16.10 30.68 3.04
C PHE A 92 16.79 29.40 2.55
N SER A 93 18.03 29.15 2.95
CA SER A 93 18.85 27.99 2.53
C SER A 93 19.37 27.13 3.68
N GLY A 94 19.06 27.48 4.92
CA GLY A 94 19.60 26.79 6.09
C GLY A 94 21.10 27.03 6.28
N SER A 95 21.70 28.02 5.62
CA SER A 95 23.10 28.40 5.79
C SER A 95 23.32 29.84 5.40
N ASP A 96 24.19 30.52 6.15
CA ASP A 96 24.86 31.75 5.80
C ASP A 96 25.66 31.73 4.47
N GLU A 97 25.82 30.55 3.85
CA GLU A 97 26.67 30.30 2.68
C GLU A 97 28.14 30.75 2.87
N GLY A 98 28.59 30.85 4.12
CA GLY A 98 29.88 31.41 4.52
C GLY A 98 29.99 32.93 4.40
N VAL A 99 28.88 33.64 4.22
CA VAL A 99 28.80 35.10 4.27
C VAL A 99 28.75 35.51 5.74
N THR A 100 29.69 36.35 6.18
CA THR A 100 29.74 36.82 7.58
C THR A 100 29.64 38.35 7.66
N ASP A 101 29.17 38.99 6.59
CA ASP A 101 29.03 40.44 6.43
C ASP A 101 27.90 40.78 5.45
N ASP A 102 27.68 42.06 5.15
CA ASP A 102 26.67 42.53 4.18
C ASP A 102 27.23 42.66 2.74
N SER A 103 28.21 41.83 2.37
CA SER A 103 28.85 41.96 1.06
C SER A 103 27.90 41.60 -0.09
N CYS A 104 27.87 42.46 -1.11
CA CYS A 104 27.01 42.31 -2.28
C CYS A 104 27.78 42.63 -3.58
N PRO A 105 27.54 41.89 -4.68
CA PRO A 105 26.60 40.77 -4.80
C PRO A 105 27.19 39.43 -4.36
N GLN A 106 26.30 38.52 -3.96
CA GLN A 106 26.60 37.11 -3.73
C GLN A 106 26.01 36.22 -4.82
N THR A 107 26.56 35.02 -4.98
CA THR A 107 26.10 34.02 -5.94
C THR A 107 26.33 32.60 -5.45
N PHE A 108 25.26 31.82 -5.34
CA PHE A 108 25.23 30.46 -4.83
C PHE A 108 24.42 29.53 -5.75
N SER A 109 24.49 28.23 -5.45
CA SER A 109 23.71 27.20 -6.15
C SER A 109 23.39 26.00 -5.26
N THR A 110 23.53 26.18 -3.94
CA THR A 110 23.22 25.20 -2.90
C THR A 110 21.71 25.01 -2.76
N ASP A 111 21.32 24.01 -1.97
CA ASP A 111 19.92 23.74 -1.67
C ASP A 111 19.29 24.94 -0.96
N ASN A 112 18.03 25.22 -1.27
CA ASN A 112 17.25 26.32 -0.72
C ASN A 112 15.76 26.05 -0.87
N GLU A 113 14.95 26.77 -0.09
CA GLU A 113 13.50 26.56 0.01
C GLU A 113 12.81 26.58 -1.38
N ALA A 114 13.16 27.53 -2.24
CA ALA A 114 12.54 27.65 -3.57
C ALA A 114 12.89 26.45 -4.48
N ALA A 115 14.15 26.02 -4.49
CA ALA A 115 14.58 24.86 -5.28
C ALA A 115 13.95 23.55 -4.76
N GLU A 116 13.80 23.42 -3.44
CA GLU A 116 13.18 22.25 -2.81
C GLU A 116 11.66 22.18 -3.09
N LEU A 117 10.97 23.32 -3.02
CA LEU A 117 9.58 23.44 -3.46
C LEU A 117 9.41 23.01 -4.92
N ALA A 118 10.27 23.53 -5.81
CA ALA A 118 10.24 23.17 -7.22
C ALA A 118 10.46 21.67 -7.46
N ALA A 119 11.35 21.02 -6.69
CA ALA A 119 11.58 19.59 -6.76
C ALA A 119 10.35 18.74 -6.38
N LYS A 120 9.39 19.31 -5.62
CA LYS A 120 8.10 18.70 -5.27
C LYS A 120 6.94 19.14 -6.16
N GLY A 121 7.21 19.93 -7.21
CA GLY A 121 6.17 20.50 -8.07
C GLY A 121 5.33 21.58 -7.37
N LEU A 122 5.87 22.19 -6.31
CA LEU A 122 5.28 23.32 -5.60
C LEU A 122 5.90 24.63 -6.12
N SER A 123 5.27 25.75 -5.80
CA SER A 123 5.63 27.05 -6.37
C SER A 123 6.18 28.00 -5.32
N PHE A 124 7.12 28.85 -5.76
CA PHE A 124 7.73 29.92 -4.96
C PHE A 124 7.66 31.24 -5.73
N THR A 125 7.50 32.36 -5.02
CA THR A 125 7.71 33.71 -5.59
C THR A 125 8.10 34.67 -4.48
N GLY A 126 9.20 35.40 -4.65
CA GLY A 126 9.59 36.47 -3.76
C GLY A 126 9.15 37.84 -4.28
N TYR A 127 8.58 38.64 -3.41
CA TYR A 127 8.07 39.99 -3.66
C TYR A 127 8.87 40.99 -2.84
N ALA A 128 9.59 41.91 -3.48
CA ALA A 128 10.37 42.93 -2.78
C ALA A 128 9.96 44.35 -3.20
N GLU A 129 9.83 45.26 -2.25
CA GLU A 129 9.64 46.68 -2.57
C GLU A 129 10.85 47.25 -3.29
N ASP A 130 10.58 48.19 -4.21
CA ASP A 130 11.60 48.84 -5.03
C ASP A 130 12.53 47.91 -5.82
N LEU A 131 12.13 46.64 -6.03
CA LEU A 131 12.92 45.65 -6.77
C LEU A 131 13.33 46.18 -8.15
N PRO A 132 14.64 46.36 -8.42
CA PRO A 132 15.11 46.84 -9.71
C PRO A 132 14.95 45.77 -10.79
N THR A 133 14.84 46.20 -12.04
CA THR A 133 14.79 45.27 -13.19
C THR A 133 16.06 44.44 -13.35
N ASP A 134 17.21 44.99 -12.94
CA ASP A 134 18.49 44.28 -12.89
C ASP A 134 18.71 43.72 -11.48
N LEU A 135 18.49 42.41 -11.32
CA LEU A 135 18.60 41.69 -10.04
C LEU A 135 20.04 41.59 -9.50
N SER A 136 21.04 42.03 -10.26
CA SER A 136 22.42 42.17 -9.76
C SER A 136 22.66 43.48 -9.01
N THR A 137 21.71 44.43 -9.10
CA THR A 137 21.79 45.72 -8.42
C THR A 137 21.79 45.55 -6.91
N CYS A 138 22.85 45.97 -6.23
CA CYS A 138 22.93 45.86 -4.78
C CYS A 138 21.99 46.82 -4.03
N THR A 139 21.81 48.03 -4.55
CA THR A 139 20.93 49.04 -3.97
C THR A 139 20.21 49.85 -5.05
N SER A 140 18.93 50.17 -4.84
CA SER A 140 18.14 51.01 -5.76
C SER A 140 17.06 51.78 -5.00
N GLY A 141 17.26 53.08 -4.76
CA GLY A 141 16.39 53.79 -3.82
C GLY A 141 16.54 53.19 -2.42
N GLU A 142 15.44 52.73 -1.84
CA GLU A 142 15.40 52.05 -0.53
C GLU A 142 15.49 50.53 -0.65
N TYR A 143 15.58 49.97 -1.87
CA TYR A 143 15.85 48.54 -2.08
C TYR A 143 17.27 48.18 -1.64
N ALA A 144 17.39 47.08 -0.89
CA ALA A 144 18.65 46.45 -0.54
C ALA A 144 18.66 44.96 -0.94
N ARG A 145 19.54 44.58 -1.88
CA ARG A 145 19.66 43.19 -2.36
C ARG A 145 20.01 42.21 -1.25
N LYS A 146 20.71 42.69 -0.21
CA LYS A 146 21.11 41.88 0.94
C LYS A 146 19.91 41.31 1.74
N HIS A 147 18.72 41.92 1.66
CA HIS A 147 17.49 41.44 2.30
C HIS A 147 16.69 40.47 1.41
N VAL A 148 17.18 40.16 0.20
CA VAL A 148 16.43 39.41 -0.82
C VAL A 148 17.19 38.12 -1.12
N PRO A 149 17.12 37.10 -0.24
CA PRO A 149 18.08 35.99 -0.24
C PRO A 149 18.04 35.20 -1.56
N TRP A 150 16.85 34.98 -2.12
CA TRP A 150 16.66 34.15 -3.30
C TRP A 150 17.35 34.67 -4.56
N VAL A 151 17.60 35.99 -4.69
CA VAL A 151 18.33 36.52 -5.86
C VAL A 151 19.82 36.22 -5.84
N ASN A 152 20.34 35.64 -4.75
CA ASN A 152 21.70 35.14 -4.67
C ASN A 152 21.84 33.74 -5.30
N PHE A 153 20.74 33.02 -5.56
CA PHE A 153 20.78 31.61 -5.95
C PHE A 153 20.52 31.41 -7.44
N THR A 154 21.49 30.82 -8.14
CA THR A 154 21.41 30.55 -9.59
C THR A 154 20.42 29.45 -9.98
N ASN A 155 20.05 28.61 -9.01
CA ASN A 155 19.02 27.58 -9.11
C ASN A 155 17.61 28.10 -8.76
N VAL A 156 17.44 29.40 -8.48
CA VAL A 156 16.14 30.06 -8.38
C VAL A 156 15.88 30.84 -9.68
N PRO A 157 14.77 30.56 -10.41
CA PRO A 157 14.44 31.30 -11.61
C PRO A 157 14.27 32.80 -11.34
N ALA A 158 14.90 33.65 -12.16
CA ALA A 158 14.72 35.11 -12.09
C ALA A 158 13.25 35.55 -12.28
N SER A 159 12.41 34.70 -12.88
CA SER A 159 10.97 34.94 -13.01
C SER A 159 10.24 34.97 -11.67
N ASP A 160 10.82 34.37 -10.64
CA ASP A 160 10.22 34.23 -9.31
C ASP A 160 10.53 35.44 -8.42
N SER A 161 11.32 36.39 -8.93
CA SER A 161 11.56 37.70 -8.30
C SER A 161 10.60 38.73 -8.88
N LYS A 162 9.68 39.23 -8.05
CA LYS A 162 8.67 40.23 -8.43
C LYS A 162 8.81 41.50 -7.60
N PRO A 163 8.54 42.69 -8.16
CA PRO A 163 8.35 43.87 -7.33
C PRO A 163 7.09 43.69 -6.46
N PHE A 164 7.08 44.24 -5.24
CA PHE A 164 5.94 44.12 -4.33
C PHE A 164 4.62 44.66 -4.91
N SER A 165 4.69 45.62 -5.84
CA SER A 165 3.54 46.08 -6.62
C SER A 165 2.81 45.00 -7.43
N ALA A 166 3.43 43.83 -7.62
CA ALA A 166 2.83 42.65 -8.24
C ALA A 166 2.23 41.64 -7.23
N PHE A 167 2.34 41.90 -5.93
CA PHE A 167 1.69 41.09 -4.90
C PHE A 167 0.17 41.12 -5.12
N PRO A 168 -0.49 39.96 -5.27
CA PRO A 168 -1.87 39.92 -5.73
C PRO A 168 -2.84 40.37 -4.64
N THR A 169 -3.93 41.02 -5.05
CA THR A 169 -5.07 41.29 -4.17
C THR A 169 -6.06 40.12 -4.11
N ASP A 170 -5.97 39.19 -5.08
CA ASP A 170 -6.63 37.90 -5.03
C ASP A 170 -5.63 36.85 -4.56
N TYR A 171 -5.65 36.59 -3.25
CA TYR A 171 -4.64 35.76 -2.58
C TYR A 171 -4.70 34.28 -2.98
N SER A 172 -5.77 33.82 -3.64
CA SER A 172 -5.83 32.46 -4.19
C SER A 172 -4.86 32.22 -5.35
N GLN A 173 -4.26 33.28 -5.89
CA GLN A 173 -3.25 33.24 -6.95
C GLN A 173 -1.82 33.21 -6.42
N LEU A 174 -1.63 33.29 -5.09
CA LEU A 174 -0.30 33.20 -4.51
C LEU A 174 0.34 31.83 -4.81
N PRO A 175 1.67 31.74 -4.87
CA PRO A 175 2.35 30.44 -4.89
C PRO A 175 2.19 29.71 -3.54
N THR A 176 2.75 28.50 -3.46
CA THR A 176 2.77 27.71 -2.23
C THR A 176 3.51 28.44 -1.10
N VAL A 177 4.67 29.02 -1.40
CA VAL A 177 5.40 29.90 -0.48
C VAL A 177 5.75 31.22 -1.17
N SER A 178 5.47 32.32 -0.50
CA SER A 178 5.86 33.67 -0.92
C SER A 178 6.75 34.32 0.13
N TRP A 179 7.78 35.03 -0.32
CA TRP A 179 8.50 35.97 0.54
C TRP A 179 8.07 37.39 0.23
N VAL A 180 7.95 38.23 1.25
CA VAL A 180 7.67 39.66 1.14
C VAL A 180 8.76 40.42 1.88
N ILE A 181 9.51 41.24 1.15
CA ILE A 181 10.60 42.05 1.68
C ILE A 181 10.22 43.53 1.52
N PRO A 182 9.90 44.23 2.63
CA PRO A 182 9.75 45.68 2.60
C PRO A 182 11.08 46.36 2.26
N ASN A 183 11.06 47.62 1.87
CA ASN A 183 12.29 48.38 1.63
C ASN A 183 12.94 48.84 2.96
N LEU A 184 14.14 49.42 2.90
CA LEU A 184 14.90 49.83 4.10
C LEU A 184 14.17 50.81 5.04
N CYS A 185 13.15 51.53 4.58
CA CYS A 185 12.34 52.36 5.47
C CYS A 185 11.24 51.51 6.11
N ASP A 186 10.48 50.80 5.28
CA ASP A 186 9.30 50.07 5.71
C ASP A 186 9.63 48.77 6.48
N ASP A 187 10.85 48.25 6.37
CA ASP A 187 11.36 47.13 7.15
C ASP A 187 11.84 47.54 8.56
N ILE A 188 11.83 48.84 8.91
CA ILE A 188 12.25 49.43 10.19
C ILE A 188 13.78 49.61 10.32
N HIS A 189 14.57 49.36 9.27
CA HIS A 189 16.01 49.61 9.30
C HIS A 189 16.34 51.12 9.41
N ASP A 190 15.81 51.94 8.50
CA ASP A 190 16.11 53.38 8.39
C ASP A 190 15.00 54.29 8.96
N CYS A 191 13.81 53.74 9.20
CA CYS A 191 12.64 54.47 9.67
C CYS A 191 12.13 53.95 11.02
N SER A 192 11.09 54.61 11.54
CA SER A 192 10.58 54.27 12.88
C SER A 192 9.74 52.98 12.86
N ILE A 193 9.67 52.30 14.01
CA ILE A 193 8.76 51.16 14.24
C ILE A 193 7.31 51.47 13.79
N ALA A 194 6.83 52.70 14.01
CA ALA A 194 5.48 53.11 13.57
C ALA A 194 5.31 53.12 12.05
N THR A 195 6.40 53.33 11.31
CA THR A 195 6.43 53.31 9.84
C THR A 195 6.22 51.87 9.36
N GLY A 196 7.07 50.94 9.80
CA GLY A 196 6.94 49.54 9.44
C GLY A 196 5.66 48.88 9.95
N ASP A 197 5.18 49.24 11.15
CA ASP A 197 3.88 48.76 11.66
C ASP A 197 2.71 49.21 10.75
N THR A 198 2.74 50.49 10.35
CA THR A 198 1.74 51.04 9.43
C THR A 198 1.83 50.38 8.06
N TRP A 199 3.04 50.13 7.57
CA TRP A 199 3.28 49.45 6.31
C TRP A 199 2.74 48.02 6.34
N LEU A 200 3.12 47.23 7.36
CA LEU A 200 2.67 45.85 7.53
C LEU A 200 1.15 45.77 7.53
N LYS A 201 0.51 46.66 8.30
CA LYS A 201 -0.95 46.74 8.36
C LYS A 201 -1.56 47.10 7.00
N ASN A 202 -1.04 48.11 6.31
CA ASN A 202 -1.65 48.59 5.07
C ASN A 202 -1.49 47.60 3.92
N ASN A 203 -0.40 46.83 3.91
CA ASN A 203 -0.01 46.00 2.80
C ASN A 203 -0.35 44.51 2.99
N LEU A 204 -0.29 44.00 4.22
CA LEU A 204 -0.50 42.57 4.49
C LEU A 204 -1.72 42.24 5.34
N ASP A 205 -2.42 43.22 5.98
CA ASP A 205 -3.63 42.89 6.76
C ASP A 205 -4.71 42.24 5.90
N GLY A 206 -4.84 42.64 4.63
CA GLY A 206 -5.75 41.98 3.70
C GLY A 206 -5.47 40.49 3.58
N TYR A 207 -4.19 40.10 3.48
CA TYR A 207 -3.77 38.69 3.47
C TYR A 207 -3.98 38.03 4.83
N VAL A 208 -3.63 38.68 5.95
CA VAL A 208 -3.83 38.15 7.31
C VAL A 208 -5.29 37.79 7.57
N GLN A 209 -6.22 38.70 7.26
CA GLN A 209 -7.65 38.45 7.44
C GLN A 209 -8.14 37.32 6.53
N TRP A 210 -7.63 37.24 5.30
CA TRP A 210 -7.96 36.17 4.37
C TRP A 210 -7.42 34.82 4.87
N ALA A 211 -6.15 34.76 5.26
CA ALA A 211 -5.47 33.59 5.79
C ALA A 211 -6.12 33.05 7.06
N LYS A 212 -6.73 33.89 7.91
CA LYS A 212 -7.51 33.44 9.09
C LYS A 212 -8.75 32.63 8.74
N THR A 213 -9.23 32.69 7.49
CA THR A 213 -10.44 31.99 7.03
C THR A 213 -10.19 30.98 5.89
N HIS A 214 -8.95 30.89 5.42
CA HIS A 214 -8.50 29.98 4.37
C HIS A 214 -7.34 29.14 4.90
N ASN A 215 -7.06 27.99 4.31
CA ASN A 215 -5.92 27.16 4.69
C ASN A 215 -4.62 27.88 4.31
N SER A 216 -4.20 28.90 5.05
CA SER A 216 -3.07 29.77 4.68
C SER A 216 -2.44 30.39 5.93
N LEU A 217 -1.18 30.80 5.80
CA LEU A 217 -0.33 31.21 6.91
C LEU A 217 0.45 32.49 6.56
N LEU A 218 0.50 33.44 7.47
CA LEU A 218 1.50 34.50 7.52
C LEU A 218 2.52 34.14 8.61
N ILE A 219 3.81 34.25 8.26
CA ILE A 219 4.94 34.23 9.18
C ILE A 219 5.54 35.63 9.16
N THR A 220 5.53 36.32 10.29
CA THR A 220 6.20 37.61 10.50
C THR A 220 7.40 37.39 11.40
N THR A 221 8.59 37.77 10.96
CA THR A 221 9.84 37.62 11.72
C THR A 221 10.75 38.83 11.53
N PHE A 222 11.88 38.87 12.24
CA PHE A 222 12.93 39.86 12.09
C PHE A 222 14.26 39.18 11.84
N ASP A 223 15.16 39.79 11.10
CA ASP A 223 16.44 39.20 10.74
C ASP A 223 17.42 39.15 11.90
N GLU A 224 17.56 40.23 12.67
CA GLU A 224 18.38 40.33 13.87
C GLU A 224 17.84 41.39 14.84
N ASN A 225 18.41 41.42 16.04
CA ASN A 225 18.07 42.42 17.04
C ASN A 225 18.97 43.68 16.98
N ASP A 226 18.82 44.56 17.96
CA ASP A 226 19.59 45.80 18.11
C ASP A 226 21.05 45.62 18.64
N GLY A 227 21.63 44.42 18.45
CA GLY A 227 22.96 44.03 18.95
C GLY A 227 22.99 43.66 20.44
N THR A 228 21.82 43.44 21.05
CA THR A 228 21.71 43.02 22.45
C THR A 228 21.93 41.51 22.63
N ALA A 229 22.32 41.10 23.83
CA ALA A 229 22.67 39.71 24.10
C ALA A 229 21.49 38.75 23.85
N GLY A 230 21.75 37.66 23.13
CA GLY A 230 20.76 36.61 22.84
C GLY A 230 20.07 36.72 21.48
N ASN A 231 20.35 37.79 20.71
CA ASN A 231 19.80 38.05 19.38
C ASN A 231 18.27 37.83 19.29
N GLN A 232 17.55 38.21 20.35
CA GLN A 232 16.14 37.87 20.51
C GLN A 232 15.26 38.76 19.64
N ILE A 233 14.44 38.13 18.80
CA ILE A 233 13.61 38.75 17.76
C ILE A 233 12.13 38.44 18.01
N ALA A 234 11.26 39.26 17.44
CA ALA A 234 9.83 38.99 17.43
C ALA A 234 9.46 38.03 16.29
N THR A 235 8.75 36.94 16.59
CA THR A 235 8.23 36.02 15.56
C THR A 235 6.76 35.71 15.84
N PHE A 236 5.92 35.85 14.81
CA PHE A 236 4.47 35.62 14.89
C PHE A 236 3.98 34.76 13.74
N PHE A 237 3.14 33.77 14.05
CA PHE A 237 2.39 33.02 13.05
C PHE A 237 0.90 33.42 13.12
N ASP A 238 0.30 33.75 11.98
CA ASP A 238 -1.12 34.14 11.87
C ASP A 238 -1.79 33.40 10.71
N GLY A 239 -2.94 32.76 10.96
CA GLY A 239 -3.69 32.07 9.92
C GLY A 239 -4.71 31.10 10.49
N GLN A 240 -5.55 30.51 9.63
CA GLN A 240 -6.55 29.52 10.02
C GLN A 240 -5.97 28.32 10.80
N PRO A 241 -4.82 27.73 10.39
CA PRO A 241 -4.28 26.60 11.12
C PRO A 241 -3.60 27.00 12.43
N VAL A 242 -3.46 28.28 12.75
CA VAL A 242 -2.71 28.72 13.94
C VAL A 242 -3.61 28.80 15.16
N LYS A 243 -3.18 28.17 16.25
CA LYS A 243 -3.73 28.29 17.59
C LYS A 243 -3.14 29.54 18.26
N PRO A 244 -3.96 30.57 18.58
CA PRO A 244 -3.44 31.77 19.20
C PRO A 244 -2.90 31.51 20.62
N GLY A 245 -1.78 32.15 20.97
CA GLY A 245 -1.16 31.97 22.28
C GLY A 245 0.28 32.48 22.35
N ASN A 246 0.85 32.44 23.56
CA ASN A 246 2.28 32.66 23.77
C ASN A 246 2.97 31.31 23.93
N TYR A 247 4.08 31.17 23.24
CA TYR A 247 4.81 29.95 23.03
C TYR A 247 6.27 30.19 23.44
N GLY A 248 6.75 29.37 24.38
CA GLY A 248 8.01 29.59 25.10
C GLY A 248 9.09 28.57 24.73
N GLU A 249 8.86 27.77 23.70
CA GLU A 249 9.86 26.93 23.08
C GLU A 249 10.90 27.79 22.35
N ALA A 250 12.16 27.39 22.48
CA ALA A 250 13.26 28.05 21.80
C ALA A 250 13.19 27.74 20.31
N ILE A 251 13.13 28.78 19.48
CA ILE A 251 13.14 28.68 18.02
C ILE A 251 14.16 29.65 17.43
N ASP A 252 14.59 29.36 16.22
CA ASP A 252 15.44 30.22 15.41
C ASP A 252 15.03 30.20 13.94
N HIS A 253 15.78 30.88 13.07
CA HIS A 253 15.54 30.88 11.63
C HIS A 253 15.51 29.48 11.02
N PHE A 254 16.36 28.57 11.51
CA PHE A 254 16.37 27.18 11.04
C PHE A 254 15.14 26.40 11.50
N SER A 255 14.61 26.65 12.71
CA SER A 255 13.33 26.09 13.15
C SER A 255 12.16 26.56 12.28
N VAL A 256 12.15 27.81 11.84
CA VAL A 256 11.10 28.33 10.94
C VAL A 256 11.22 27.68 9.56
N LEU A 257 12.40 27.66 8.95
CA LEU A 257 12.64 26.97 7.67
C LEU A 257 12.26 25.49 7.76
N ARG A 258 12.74 24.79 8.80
CA ARG A 258 12.43 23.38 9.04
C ARG A 258 10.94 23.12 9.15
N THR A 259 10.20 24.04 9.76
CA THR A 259 8.74 23.95 9.84
C THR A 259 8.11 23.98 8.45
N ILE A 260 8.51 24.90 7.58
CA ILE A 260 7.98 25.00 6.21
C ILE A 260 8.37 23.76 5.38
N GLU A 261 9.62 23.30 5.50
CA GLU A 261 10.09 22.08 4.85
C GLU A 261 9.23 20.86 5.22
N ASP A 262 8.96 20.67 6.52
CA ASP A 262 8.14 19.58 7.02
C ASP A 262 6.65 19.71 6.63
N MET A 263 6.08 20.93 6.55
CA MET A 263 4.69 21.14 6.07
C MET A 263 4.47 20.59 4.66
N TYR A 264 5.48 20.72 3.81
CA TYR A 264 5.39 20.34 2.40
C TYR A 264 6.10 19.03 2.06
N GLY A 265 6.82 18.43 3.01
CA GLY A 265 7.59 17.21 2.83
C GLY A 265 8.77 17.42 1.89
N LEU A 266 9.45 18.57 2.05
CA LEU A 266 10.66 18.95 1.31
C LEU A 266 11.87 18.14 1.79
N SER A 267 13.00 18.33 1.12
CA SER A 267 14.29 18.00 1.74
C SER A 267 14.60 19.03 2.84
N TYR A 268 15.67 18.82 3.61
CA TYR A 268 16.08 19.80 4.61
C TYR A 268 17.38 20.47 4.16
N ALA A 269 17.33 21.78 3.96
CA ALA A 269 18.45 22.58 3.52
C ALA A 269 19.38 22.90 4.71
N GLY A 270 20.69 22.85 4.48
CA GLY A 270 21.71 23.24 5.45
C GLY A 270 21.47 22.76 6.89
N ALA A 271 21.50 23.69 7.84
CA ALA A 271 21.31 23.48 9.27
C ALA A 271 19.84 23.21 9.67
N ALA A 272 18.85 23.50 8.82
CA ALA A 272 17.45 23.14 9.08
C ALA A 272 17.25 21.62 9.22
N ALA A 273 18.14 20.82 8.62
CA ALA A 273 18.19 19.37 8.83
C ALA A 273 18.37 18.95 10.30
N GLN A 274 19.04 19.80 11.08
CA GLN A 274 19.33 19.59 12.50
C GLN A 274 18.35 20.32 13.43
N ALA A 275 17.56 21.25 12.89
CA ALA A 275 16.52 21.95 13.63
C ALA A 275 15.31 21.05 13.89
N THR A 276 14.45 21.48 14.82
CA THR A 276 13.18 20.81 15.10
C THR A 276 12.04 21.70 14.59
N PRO A 277 11.03 21.15 13.90
CA PRO A 277 9.88 21.93 13.46
C PRO A 277 9.02 22.37 14.65
N ILE A 278 8.33 23.49 14.47
CA ILE A 278 7.38 24.06 15.43
C ILE A 278 6.07 23.28 15.31
N THR A 279 5.60 22.61 16.38
CA THR A 279 4.51 21.61 16.28
C THR A 279 3.29 21.86 17.17
N ASP A 280 3.38 22.74 18.16
CA ASP A 280 2.36 22.96 19.20
C ASP A 280 1.51 24.23 19.01
N VAL A 281 1.83 25.02 17.99
CA VAL A 281 1.12 26.25 17.60
C VAL A 281 -0.08 26.03 16.68
N TRP A 282 -0.45 24.79 16.37
CA TRP A 282 -1.46 24.50 15.34
C TRP A 282 -2.83 24.11 15.92
N ASN A 283 -3.91 24.70 15.39
CA ASN A 283 -5.30 24.28 15.59
C ASN A 283 -5.50 22.89 14.96
N GLY A 284 -5.75 21.88 15.80
CA GLY A 284 -5.73 20.48 15.36
C GLY A 284 -4.45 19.73 15.76
N GLY A 285 -3.60 20.34 16.60
CA GLY A 285 -2.47 19.70 17.29
C GLY A 285 -2.92 18.55 18.20
N GLY A 286 -3.18 17.40 17.57
CA GLY A 286 -3.54 16.13 18.18
C GLY A 286 -3.30 15.03 17.15
N THR A 287 -2.04 14.58 17.09
CA THR A 287 -1.49 13.53 16.21
C THR A 287 -1.47 13.88 14.73
N THR A 288 -0.32 13.65 14.07
CA THR A 288 -0.35 13.27 12.66
C THR A 288 -1.46 12.24 12.51
N GLY A 289 -2.46 12.59 11.71
CA GLY A 289 -3.28 11.58 11.13
C GLY A 289 -2.38 10.59 10.43
N SER A 290 -2.20 9.42 11.02
CA SER A 290 -1.48 8.34 10.38
C SER A 290 -2.53 7.49 9.71
N VAL A 291 -2.39 7.32 8.41
CA VAL A 291 -3.04 6.20 7.75
C VAL A 291 -2.14 4.99 8.00
N SER A 292 -2.71 3.91 8.50
CA SER A 292 -2.01 2.64 8.62
C SER A 292 -2.82 1.58 7.92
N VAL A 293 -2.35 1.15 6.74
CA VAL A 293 -2.99 0.07 6.01
C VAL A 293 -2.79 -1.22 6.78
N THR A 294 -3.89 -1.85 7.19
CA THR A 294 -3.86 -3.20 7.75
C THR A 294 -3.54 -4.16 6.62
N ALA A 295 -2.36 -4.78 6.66
CA ALA A 295 -1.96 -5.76 5.66
C ALA A 295 -3.01 -6.88 5.58
N PRO A 296 -3.63 -7.13 4.42
CA PRO A 296 -4.69 -8.13 4.30
C PRO A 296 -4.16 -9.58 4.37
N GLY A 297 -2.84 -9.76 4.46
CA GLY A 297 -2.17 -11.04 4.27
C GLY A 297 -2.14 -11.46 2.80
N ASN A 298 -1.35 -12.49 2.50
CA ASN A 298 -1.28 -13.07 1.16
C ASN A 298 -2.66 -13.61 0.75
N GLN A 299 -3.05 -13.35 -0.50
CA GLN A 299 -4.34 -13.74 -1.06
C GLN A 299 -4.17 -14.87 -2.06
N THR A 300 -5.22 -15.68 -2.17
CA THR A 300 -5.33 -16.69 -3.23
C THR A 300 -6.63 -16.49 -3.99
N GLY A 301 -6.61 -16.76 -5.29
CA GLY A 301 -7.78 -16.73 -6.16
C GLY A 301 -7.71 -17.85 -7.19
N THR A 302 -8.75 -18.02 -7.97
CA THR A 302 -8.81 -19.00 -9.06
C THR A 302 -9.28 -18.30 -10.33
N VAL A 303 -8.65 -18.59 -11.48
CA VAL A 303 -9.11 -18.03 -12.76
C VAL A 303 -10.59 -18.36 -12.97
N GLY A 304 -11.38 -17.36 -13.36
CA GLY A 304 -12.82 -17.52 -13.61
C GLY A 304 -13.72 -17.47 -12.37
N ALA A 305 -13.17 -17.48 -11.15
CA ALA A 305 -13.94 -17.30 -9.92
C ALA A 305 -13.97 -15.83 -9.49
N ALA A 306 -15.13 -15.32 -9.08
CA ALA A 306 -15.23 -13.96 -8.55
C ALA A 306 -14.43 -13.83 -7.24
N ALA A 307 -13.66 -12.75 -7.12
CA ALA A 307 -12.93 -12.38 -5.91
C ALA A 307 -13.52 -11.10 -5.31
N SER A 308 -13.50 -11.00 -3.99
CA SER A 308 -13.91 -9.82 -3.23
C SER A 308 -13.05 -9.69 -1.98
N LEU A 309 -12.31 -8.59 -1.87
CA LEU A 309 -11.47 -8.28 -0.71
C LEU A 309 -11.68 -6.83 -0.30
N GLN A 310 -12.16 -6.62 0.92
CA GLN A 310 -12.26 -5.30 1.51
C GLN A 310 -10.97 -4.98 2.26
N LEU A 311 -10.26 -3.95 1.80
CA LEU A 311 -9.10 -3.42 2.50
C LEU A 311 -9.53 -2.60 3.71
N ARG A 312 -8.64 -2.53 4.70
CA ARG A 312 -8.85 -1.78 5.93
C ARG A 312 -7.61 -0.94 6.23
N ALA A 313 -7.84 0.26 6.71
CA ALA A 313 -6.81 1.07 7.32
C ALA A 313 -7.40 1.70 8.58
N SER A 314 -6.54 1.95 9.57
CA SER A 314 -6.85 2.94 10.59
C SER A 314 -6.44 4.30 10.06
N ASP A 315 -7.29 5.29 10.28
CA ASP A 315 -6.97 6.68 10.03
C ASP A 315 -7.16 7.46 11.33
N THR A 316 -6.11 8.14 11.77
CA THR A 316 -6.19 9.09 12.89
C THR A 316 -6.30 10.53 12.41
N ALA A 317 -6.29 10.78 11.08
CA ALA A 317 -6.42 12.10 10.46
C ALA A 317 -7.86 12.62 10.48
N GLY A 318 -8.83 11.70 10.52
CA GLY A 318 -10.25 12.02 10.56
C GLY A 318 -10.83 12.42 9.21
N GLY A 319 -10.08 12.24 8.12
CA GLY A 319 -10.53 12.49 6.76
C GLY A 319 -11.21 11.26 6.13
N THR A 320 -11.62 11.43 4.88
CA THR A 320 -12.12 10.30 4.07
C THR A 320 -10.95 9.63 3.36
N LEU A 321 -10.80 8.32 3.57
CA LEU A 321 -9.80 7.52 2.87
C LEU A 321 -10.20 7.23 1.42
N GLY A 322 -9.33 7.62 0.49
CA GLY A 322 -9.30 7.14 -0.89
C GLY A 322 -8.32 5.99 -1.05
N TRP A 323 -8.64 5.03 -1.92
CA TRP A 323 -7.83 3.83 -2.14
C TRP A 323 -7.38 3.67 -3.59
N SER A 324 -6.13 3.27 -3.77
CA SER A 324 -5.57 2.87 -5.06
C SER A 324 -4.78 1.57 -4.93
N ALA A 325 -4.61 0.85 -6.04
CA ALA A 325 -3.82 -0.37 -6.08
C ALA A 325 -3.04 -0.49 -7.38
N SER A 326 -1.84 -1.04 -7.31
CA SER A 326 -1.00 -1.41 -8.45
C SER A 326 -0.62 -2.89 -8.36
N GLY A 327 -0.43 -3.53 -9.51
CA GLY A 327 -0.02 -4.93 -9.58
C GLY A 327 -1.14 -5.94 -9.27
N LEU A 328 -2.41 -5.53 -9.30
CA LEU A 328 -3.54 -6.46 -9.19
C LEU A 328 -3.53 -7.49 -10.34
N PRO A 329 -3.90 -8.77 -10.07
CA PRO A 329 -4.11 -9.74 -11.14
C PRO A 329 -5.10 -9.25 -12.19
N ALA A 330 -4.86 -9.59 -13.46
CA ALA A 330 -5.72 -9.22 -14.57
C ALA A 330 -7.17 -9.65 -14.31
N GLY A 331 -8.13 -8.72 -14.49
CA GLY A 331 -9.55 -8.94 -14.21
C GLY A 331 -10.02 -8.49 -12.83
N LEU A 332 -9.10 -8.05 -11.95
CA LEU A 332 -9.43 -7.39 -10.68
C LEU A 332 -9.26 -5.87 -10.77
N SER A 333 -10.06 -5.14 -9.99
CA SER A 333 -9.98 -3.68 -9.84
C SER A 333 -10.29 -3.27 -8.40
N ILE A 334 -9.85 -2.07 -8.01
CA ILE A 334 -10.14 -1.49 -6.70
C ILE A 334 -11.07 -0.28 -6.86
N SER A 335 -12.01 -0.13 -5.92
CA SER A 335 -12.87 1.05 -5.81
C SER A 335 -12.29 2.08 -4.83
N GLN A 336 -12.77 3.33 -4.88
CA GLN A 336 -12.34 4.40 -3.98
C GLN A 336 -12.53 4.07 -2.49
N SER A 337 -13.43 3.15 -2.13
CA SER A 337 -13.66 2.69 -0.74
C SER A 337 -12.77 1.52 -0.31
N GLY A 338 -11.81 1.10 -1.15
CA GLY A 338 -10.87 0.03 -0.84
C GLY A 338 -11.41 -1.38 -1.07
N LEU A 339 -12.56 -1.53 -1.74
CA LEU A 339 -13.08 -2.84 -2.13
C LEU A 339 -12.42 -3.27 -3.45
N ILE A 340 -11.63 -4.35 -3.41
CA ILE A 340 -11.10 -5.04 -4.58
C ILE A 340 -12.13 -6.08 -5.03
N THR A 341 -12.57 -6.01 -6.28
CA THR A 341 -13.49 -7.00 -6.87
C THR A 341 -13.13 -7.33 -8.32
N GLY A 342 -13.69 -8.42 -8.82
CA GLY A 342 -13.60 -8.82 -10.22
C GLY A 342 -13.45 -10.33 -10.37
N THR A 343 -13.07 -10.77 -11.56
CA THR A 343 -12.83 -12.19 -11.87
C THR A 343 -11.46 -12.31 -12.51
N PRO A 344 -10.47 -12.93 -11.82
CA PRO A 344 -9.14 -13.09 -12.39
C PRO A 344 -9.17 -13.90 -13.69
N THR A 345 -8.44 -13.45 -14.71
CA THR A 345 -8.46 -14.07 -16.05
C THR A 345 -7.21 -14.85 -16.39
N ALA A 346 -6.13 -14.73 -15.61
CA ALA A 346 -4.86 -15.41 -15.83
C ALA A 346 -4.26 -15.93 -14.52
N ALA A 347 -3.67 -17.12 -14.59
CA ALA A 347 -2.95 -17.71 -13.46
C ALA A 347 -1.57 -17.06 -13.28
N GLY A 348 -1.11 -16.99 -12.04
CA GLY A 348 0.19 -16.42 -11.69
C GLY A 348 0.18 -15.74 -10.32
N THR A 349 1.37 -15.42 -9.83
CA THR A 349 1.54 -14.65 -8.59
C THR A 349 1.84 -13.20 -8.94
N SER A 350 1.05 -12.27 -8.39
CA SER A 350 1.26 -10.83 -8.53
C SER A 350 1.70 -10.22 -7.20
N SER A 351 2.65 -9.28 -7.24
CA SER A 351 2.97 -8.43 -6.09
C SER A 351 2.04 -7.22 -6.11
N VAL A 352 1.06 -7.22 -5.22
CA VAL A 352 0.05 -6.16 -5.14
C VAL A 352 0.48 -5.14 -4.10
N THR A 353 0.54 -3.87 -4.49
CA THR A 353 0.71 -2.75 -3.55
C THR A 353 -0.58 -1.96 -3.52
N VAL A 354 -1.13 -1.80 -2.31
CA VAL A 354 -2.32 -0.98 -2.05
C VAL A 354 -1.93 0.25 -1.27
N THR A 355 -2.55 1.38 -1.60
CA THR A 355 -2.34 2.66 -0.94
C THR A 355 -3.68 3.16 -0.43
N ALA A 356 -3.72 3.53 0.85
CA ALA A 356 -4.79 4.35 1.40
C ALA A 356 -4.24 5.76 1.58
N THR A 357 -4.97 6.74 1.05
CA THR A 357 -4.64 8.16 1.16
C THR A 357 -5.80 8.85 1.85
N ASP A 358 -5.52 9.51 2.95
CA ASP A 358 -6.47 10.37 3.60
C ASP A 358 -6.64 11.68 2.82
N SER A 359 -7.86 12.22 2.79
CA SER A 359 -8.16 13.49 2.13
C SER A 359 -7.38 14.69 2.68
N THR A 360 -6.81 14.57 3.88
CA THR A 360 -5.93 15.58 4.49
C THR A 360 -4.47 15.44 4.07
N GLY A 361 -4.11 14.42 3.27
CA GLY A 361 -2.77 14.22 2.70
C GLY A 361 -2.01 12.97 3.16
N PRO A 362 -2.08 12.52 4.43
CA PRO A 362 -1.37 11.32 4.88
C PRO A 362 -1.72 10.09 4.07
N SER A 363 -0.73 9.26 3.76
CA SER A 363 -0.95 8.00 3.06
C SER A 363 -0.09 6.89 3.61
N SER A 364 -0.53 5.66 3.40
CA SER A 364 0.22 4.48 3.76
C SER A 364 -0.03 3.38 2.76
N THR A 365 0.96 2.51 2.62
CA THR A 365 0.93 1.39 1.68
C THR A 365 1.11 0.07 2.40
N ALA A 366 0.46 -0.97 1.87
CA ALA A 366 0.80 -2.35 2.20
C ALA A 366 1.06 -3.12 0.90
N THR A 367 2.08 -3.99 0.92
CA THR A 367 2.36 -4.91 -0.18
C THR A 367 2.11 -6.34 0.25
N PHE A 368 1.45 -7.12 -0.59
CA PHE A 368 1.18 -8.54 -0.36
C PHE A 368 1.19 -9.31 -1.68
N SER A 369 1.34 -10.63 -1.60
CA SER A 369 1.22 -11.49 -2.80
C SER A 369 -0.23 -11.89 -3.04
N TRP A 370 -0.65 -11.88 -4.30
CA TRP A 370 -1.90 -12.50 -4.75
C TRP A 370 -1.59 -13.61 -5.74
N THR A 371 -1.79 -14.86 -5.33
CA THR A 371 -1.60 -16.03 -6.18
C THR A 371 -2.93 -16.44 -6.79
N VAL A 372 -3.06 -16.27 -8.11
CA VAL A 372 -4.19 -16.79 -8.88
C VAL A 372 -3.82 -18.17 -9.39
N ASN A 373 -4.51 -19.18 -8.87
CA ASN A 373 -4.39 -20.53 -9.34
C ASN A 373 -5.12 -20.66 -10.70
N PRO A 374 -4.66 -21.55 -11.59
CA PRO A 374 -5.42 -21.90 -12.79
C PRO A 374 -6.86 -22.28 -12.45
N ALA A 375 -7.78 -22.00 -13.38
CA ALA A 375 -9.17 -22.46 -13.29
C ALA A 375 -9.12 -23.98 -13.13
N GLY A 376 -9.51 -24.48 -11.95
CA GLY A 376 -9.39 -25.90 -11.59
C GLY A 376 -8.43 -26.24 -10.44
N GLY A 377 -7.78 -25.25 -9.80
CA GLY A 377 -6.78 -25.47 -8.73
C GLY A 377 -7.29 -25.61 -7.29
N GLY A 378 -8.59 -25.81 -7.07
CA GLY A 378 -9.08 -26.32 -5.77
C GLY A 378 -8.88 -27.82 -5.79
N GLY A 379 -7.74 -28.29 -5.29
CA GLY A 379 -7.22 -29.65 -5.52
C GLY A 379 -8.27 -30.74 -5.44
N CYS A 380 -8.42 -31.48 -6.55
CA CYS A 380 -9.08 -32.77 -6.53
C CYS A 380 -8.28 -33.69 -5.60
N THR A 381 -8.79 -33.99 -4.41
CA THR A 381 -8.17 -35.00 -3.55
C THR A 381 -8.32 -36.35 -4.23
N PRO A 382 -7.23 -37.06 -4.58
CA PRO A 382 -7.36 -38.33 -5.26
C PRO A 382 -8.16 -39.33 -4.42
N ALA A 383 -9.17 -39.95 -5.02
CA ALA A 383 -10.07 -40.87 -4.34
C ALA A 383 -10.70 -41.86 -5.31
N GLN A 384 -11.12 -43.01 -4.78
CA GLN A 384 -12.03 -43.94 -5.45
C GLN A 384 -13.46 -43.60 -5.03
N LEU A 385 -14.35 -43.38 -6.00
CA LEU A 385 -15.70 -42.89 -5.73
C LEU A 385 -16.78 -43.97 -5.65
N LEU A 386 -16.54 -45.17 -6.21
CA LEU A 386 -17.50 -46.27 -6.13
C LEU A 386 -17.41 -46.95 -4.77
N GLY A 387 -18.56 -47.16 -4.14
CA GLY A 387 -18.67 -48.08 -3.01
C GLY A 387 -18.86 -49.52 -3.47
N ASN A 388 -18.41 -50.46 -2.63
CA ASN A 388 -18.31 -51.89 -2.92
C ASN A 388 -17.72 -52.18 -4.33
N PRO A 389 -16.52 -51.66 -4.64
CA PRO A 389 -15.96 -51.69 -6.00
C PRO A 389 -15.74 -53.09 -6.58
N GLY A 390 -15.33 -54.06 -5.75
CA GLY A 390 -15.16 -55.47 -6.13
C GLY A 390 -16.24 -56.38 -5.54
N PHE A 391 -17.40 -55.86 -5.18
CA PHE A 391 -18.57 -56.64 -4.72
C PHE A 391 -18.44 -57.50 -3.43
N GLU A 392 -17.25 -57.57 -2.82
CA GLU A 392 -16.87 -58.40 -1.67
C GLU A 392 -17.66 -58.21 -0.36
N THR A 393 -18.58 -57.25 -0.27
CA THR A 393 -19.45 -57.13 0.92
C THR A 393 -20.50 -58.23 1.01
N GLY A 394 -20.64 -59.09 -0.02
CA GLY A 394 -21.68 -60.13 -0.08
C GLY A 394 -23.10 -59.57 -0.24
N SER A 395 -23.20 -58.29 -0.58
CA SER A 395 -24.47 -57.59 -0.85
C SER A 395 -24.27 -56.62 -2.01
N ALA A 396 -25.35 -56.28 -2.71
CA ALA A 396 -25.27 -55.29 -3.79
C ALA A 396 -24.94 -53.87 -3.26
N ALA A 397 -25.36 -53.51 -2.04
CA ALA A 397 -25.23 -52.15 -1.55
C ALA A 397 -23.75 -51.65 -1.55
N PRO A 398 -23.49 -50.39 -1.97
CA PRO A 398 -24.45 -49.33 -2.34
C PRO A 398 -24.97 -49.38 -3.79
N TRP A 399 -24.61 -50.40 -4.57
CA TRP A 399 -25.25 -50.61 -5.86
C TRP A 399 -26.72 -51.00 -5.69
N SER A 400 -27.54 -50.53 -6.63
CA SER A 400 -28.88 -51.05 -6.88
C SER A 400 -28.76 -52.04 -8.04
N SER A 401 -29.13 -53.30 -7.81
CA SER A 401 -29.04 -54.33 -8.83
C SER A 401 -30.34 -55.12 -8.95
N THR A 402 -30.53 -55.81 -10.07
CA THR A 402 -31.48 -56.92 -10.12
C THR A 402 -31.08 -57.97 -9.08
N SER A 403 -32.08 -58.65 -8.48
CA SER A 403 -31.85 -59.66 -7.45
C SER A 403 -31.04 -60.83 -8.01
N GLY A 404 -29.92 -61.15 -7.37
CA GLY A 404 -29.03 -62.25 -7.77
C GLY A 404 -27.84 -61.83 -8.62
N VAL A 405 -27.79 -60.58 -9.12
CA VAL A 405 -26.66 -60.09 -9.92
C VAL A 405 -25.36 -60.11 -9.13
N VAL A 406 -25.36 -59.56 -7.91
CA VAL A 406 -24.20 -59.69 -7.01
C VAL A 406 -24.26 -61.04 -6.31
N ASN A 407 -23.32 -61.92 -6.66
CA ASN A 407 -23.31 -63.31 -6.22
C ASN A 407 -21.86 -63.79 -5.99
N GLY A 408 -21.70 -64.93 -5.33
CA GLY A 408 -20.39 -65.51 -5.01
C GLY A 408 -20.22 -66.92 -5.53
N ASP A 409 -20.71 -67.19 -6.75
CA ASP A 409 -20.49 -68.47 -7.42
C ASP A 409 -19.05 -68.58 -7.94
N LEU A 410 -18.21 -69.27 -7.17
CA LEU A 410 -16.80 -69.46 -7.52
C LEU A 410 -16.53 -70.51 -8.60
N ASN A 411 -17.56 -71.14 -9.18
CA ASN A 411 -17.40 -72.30 -10.06
C ASN A 411 -17.87 -72.07 -11.48
N SER A 412 -19.01 -71.37 -11.67
CA SER A 412 -19.59 -71.17 -13.00
C SER A 412 -18.93 -70.01 -13.72
N GLU A 413 -18.98 -68.84 -13.09
CA GLU A 413 -18.36 -67.59 -13.54
C GLU A 413 -17.54 -67.04 -12.37
N PRO A 414 -16.29 -67.45 -12.19
CA PRO A 414 -15.51 -67.03 -11.04
C PRO A 414 -15.19 -65.52 -11.12
N ALA A 415 -15.23 -64.85 -9.97
CA ALA A 415 -14.80 -63.47 -9.83
C ALA A 415 -13.33 -63.28 -10.31
N HIS A 416 -13.02 -62.10 -10.84
CA HIS A 416 -11.66 -61.76 -11.25
C HIS A 416 -10.72 -61.68 -10.04
N SER A 417 -11.22 -61.13 -8.93
CA SER A 417 -10.55 -61.17 -7.63
C SER A 417 -11.58 -61.37 -6.50
N GLY A 418 -11.13 -61.85 -5.35
CA GLY A 418 -12.04 -62.06 -4.21
C GLY A 418 -12.99 -63.25 -4.39
N ASN A 419 -14.22 -63.13 -3.88
CA ASN A 419 -15.23 -64.18 -3.89
C ASN A 419 -16.59 -63.76 -4.45
N TYR A 420 -16.78 -62.49 -4.81
CA TYR A 420 -18.05 -61.97 -5.32
C TYR A 420 -17.83 -61.14 -6.58
N ASP A 421 -18.74 -61.25 -7.53
CA ASP A 421 -18.79 -60.40 -8.73
C ASP A 421 -20.22 -59.89 -8.97
N ALA A 422 -20.36 -59.07 -10.01
CA ALA A 422 -21.66 -58.75 -10.58
C ALA A 422 -21.85 -59.51 -11.90
N TRP A 423 -22.62 -60.59 -11.84
CA TRP A 423 -23.02 -61.38 -13.00
C TRP A 423 -24.39 -60.93 -13.49
N LEU A 424 -24.42 -60.26 -14.63
CA LEU A 424 -25.64 -59.90 -15.33
C LEU A 424 -25.96 -60.98 -16.37
N ASP A 425 -27.24 -61.33 -16.48
CA ASP A 425 -27.79 -62.27 -17.43
C ASP A 425 -27.33 -63.73 -17.20
N GLY A 426 -27.02 -64.52 -18.24
CA GLY A 426 -26.65 -65.93 -18.09
C GLY A 426 -27.81 -66.95 -18.15
N TYR A 427 -29.04 -66.53 -18.46
CA TYR A 427 -30.24 -67.36 -18.28
C TYR A 427 -30.56 -68.29 -19.45
N GLY A 428 -30.07 -67.98 -20.65
CA GLY A 428 -30.45 -68.69 -21.88
C GLY A 428 -31.93 -68.51 -22.27
N SER A 429 -32.55 -67.42 -21.80
CA SER A 429 -33.89 -66.97 -22.15
C SER A 429 -33.95 -65.45 -22.05
N ALA A 430 -34.97 -64.82 -22.62
CA ALA A 430 -35.07 -63.35 -22.65
C ALA A 430 -35.09 -62.78 -21.23
N HIS A 431 -34.10 -61.96 -20.91
CA HIS A 431 -33.91 -61.41 -19.57
C HIS A 431 -33.21 -60.05 -19.65
N THR A 432 -33.31 -59.27 -18.57
CA THR A 432 -32.64 -57.97 -18.48
C THR A 432 -32.22 -57.75 -17.04
N ASP A 433 -30.92 -57.70 -16.83
CA ASP A 433 -30.34 -57.32 -15.55
C ASP A 433 -29.80 -55.90 -15.55
N THR A 434 -29.84 -55.28 -14.37
CA THR A 434 -29.28 -53.96 -14.16
C THR A 434 -28.38 -53.94 -12.94
N LEU A 435 -27.36 -53.08 -13.00
CA LEU A 435 -26.48 -52.75 -11.89
C LEU A 435 -26.15 -51.26 -11.97
N ALA A 436 -26.55 -50.50 -10.95
CA ALA A 436 -26.43 -49.04 -10.96
C ALA A 436 -25.92 -48.46 -9.64
N GLN A 437 -25.07 -47.43 -9.73
CA GLN A 437 -24.64 -46.63 -8.58
C GLN A 437 -24.51 -45.16 -8.99
N THR A 438 -25.00 -44.27 -8.13
CA THR A 438 -24.86 -42.82 -8.30
C THR A 438 -23.64 -42.32 -7.55
N VAL A 439 -22.79 -41.58 -8.26
CA VAL A 439 -21.55 -40.99 -7.74
C VAL A 439 -21.50 -39.50 -8.06
N THR A 440 -20.93 -38.72 -7.15
CA THR A 440 -20.67 -37.29 -7.40
C THR A 440 -19.20 -37.11 -7.70
N ILE A 441 -18.88 -36.70 -8.93
CA ILE A 441 -17.52 -36.36 -9.32
C ILE A 441 -17.29 -34.90 -8.92
N PRO A 442 -16.34 -34.59 -8.01
CA PRO A 442 -16.10 -33.21 -7.60
C PRO A 442 -15.76 -32.32 -8.80
N ALA A 443 -16.14 -31.04 -8.72
CA ALA A 443 -15.74 -30.07 -9.72
C ALA A 443 -14.21 -29.99 -9.78
N ASN A 444 -13.66 -29.85 -10.99
CA ASN A 444 -12.22 -29.73 -11.24
C ASN A 444 -11.40 -31.00 -11.02
N CYS A 445 -12.03 -32.18 -10.99
CA CYS A 445 -11.34 -33.47 -11.05
C CYS A 445 -11.24 -34.01 -12.47
N THR A 446 -10.15 -34.70 -12.78
CA THR A 446 -10.16 -35.74 -13.81
C THR A 446 -10.79 -37.01 -13.24
N ALA A 447 -11.47 -37.81 -14.06
CA ALA A 447 -12.15 -39.02 -13.59
C ALA A 447 -11.96 -40.17 -14.58
N SER A 448 -11.46 -41.31 -14.10
CA SER A 448 -11.24 -42.52 -14.88
C SER A 448 -12.04 -43.67 -14.28
N LEU A 449 -13.03 -44.17 -15.03
CA LEU A 449 -13.73 -45.41 -14.70
C LEU A 449 -12.94 -46.59 -15.27
N SER A 450 -12.68 -47.60 -14.46
CA SER A 450 -12.19 -48.91 -14.88
C SER A 450 -12.98 -50.03 -14.26
N PHE A 451 -13.02 -51.18 -14.92
CA PHE A 451 -13.59 -52.43 -14.40
C PHE A 451 -13.08 -53.61 -15.22
N TRP A 452 -13.15 -54.80 -14.67
CA TRP A 452 -12.86 -56.03 -15.39
C TRP A 452 -14.16 -56.61 -15.93
N LEU A 453 -14.17 -56.98 -17.21
CA LEU A 453 -15.32 -57.56 -17.88
C LEU A 453 -14.94 -58.92 -18.46
N HIS A 454 -15.71 -59.93 -18.13
CA HIS A 454 -15.72 -61.22 -18.81
C HIS A 454 -17.08 -61.40 -19.49
N ILE A 455 -17.04 -61.84 -20.75
CA ILE A 455 -18.23 -62.16 -21.52
C ILE A 455 -18.09 -63.61 -21.97
N ASP A 456 -18.96 -64.47 -21.45
CA ASP A 456 -19.10 -65.86 -21.88
C ASP A 456 -20.38 -66.02 -22.68
N THR A 457 -20.35 -66.78 -23.78
CA THR A 457 -21.52 -66.95 -24.63
C THR A 457 -21.57 -68.30 -25.33
N GLN A 458 -22.77 -68.85 -25.41
CA GLN A 458 -23.12 -69.99 -26.27
C GLN A 458 -23.63 -69.54 -27.65
N GLN A 459 -23.77 -68.23 -27.87
CA GLN A 459 -24.25 -67.66 -29.13
C GLN A 459 -23.10 -67.57 -30.16
N THR A 460 -23.20 -68.34 -31.24
CA THR A 460 -22.09 -68.52 -32.21
C THR A 460 -22.41 -68.10 -33.64
N ASP A 461 -23.58 -67.50 -33.89
CA ASP A 461 -24.04 -67.16 -35.24
C ASP A 461 -23.47 -65.85 -35.81
N GLY A 462 -22.56 -65.18 -35.09
CA GLY A 462 -21.88 -63.96 -35.53
C GLY A 462 -22.75 -62.71 -35.52
N THR A 463 -23.92 -62.75 -34.88
CA THR A 463 -24.80 -61.58 -34.69
C THR A 463 -24.76 -61.10 -33.25
N ALA A 464 -24.80 -59.78 -33.05
CA ALA A 464 -24.89 -59.15 -31.72
C ALA A 464 -26.35 -59.19 -31.22
N HIS A 465 -26.70 -60.27 -30.53
CA HIS A 465 -28.05 -60.50 -29.98
C HIS A 465 -28.17 -59.94 -28.57
N ASP A 466 -27.25 -60.35 -27.72
CA ASP A 466 -27.23 -59.98 -26.30
C ASP A 466 -26.25 -58.83 -26.11
N THR A 467 -26.62 -57.85 -25.28
CA THR A 467 -25.81 -56.64 -25.09
C THR A 467 -25.63 -56.27 -23.64
N LEU A 468 -24.44 -55.78 -23.32
CA LEU A 468 -24.17 -55.03 -22.09
C LEU A 468 -23.98 -53.56 -22.45
N THR A 469 -24.83 -52.69 -21.95
CA THR A 469 -24.71 -51.24 -22.15
C THR A 469 -24.32 -50.56 -20.85
N LEU A 470 -23.25 -49.75 -20.89
CA LEU A 470 -22.86 -48.86 -19.80
C LEU A 470 -23.30 -47.42 -20.12
N GLN A 471 -24.09 -46.84 -19.22
CA GLN A 471 -24.57 -45.47 -19.31
C GLN A 471 -24.10 -44.62 -18.13
N ALA A 472 -23.95 -43.32 -18.38
CA ALA A 472 -23.76 -42.27 -17.39
C ALA A 472 -24.95 -41.30 -17.47
N GLY A 473 -25.90 -41.44 -16.55
CA GLY A 473 -27.22 -40.82 -16.68
C GLY A 473 -27.96 -41.37 -17.90
N SER A 474 -28.35 -40.50 -18.83
CA SER A 474 -28.97 -40.91 -20.11
C SER A 474 -27.97 -41.13 -21.25
N THR A 475 -26.68 -40.85 -21.03
CA THR A 475 -25.67 -40.95 -22.09
C THR A 475 -25.07 -42.34 -22.12
N THR A 476 -25.13 -43.00 -23.29
CA THR A 476 -24.46 -44.28 -23.49
C THR A 476 -22.96 -44.04 -23.66
N LEU A 477 -22.16 -44.63 -22.77
CA LEU A 477 -20.71 -44.55 -22.81
C LEU A 477 -20.13 -45.62 -23.74
N ARG A 478 -20.63 -46.85 -23.61
CA ARG A 478 -20.22 -47.99 -24.45
C ARG A 478 -21.26 -49.11 -24.41
N THR A 479 -21.29 -49.89 -25.47
CA THR A 479 -22.06 -51.15 -25.57
C THR A 479 -21.11 -52.26 -26.00
N TRP A 480 -21.18 -53.40 -25.29
CA TRP A 480 -20.59 -54.68 -25.66
C TRP A 480 -21.70 -55.65 -26.03
N SER A 481 -21.34 -56.73 -26.70
CA SER A 481 -22.26 -57.80 -27.09
C SER A 481 -21.64 -59.18 -26.89
N ASN A 482 -22.44 -60.23 -27.13
CA ASN A 482 -21.93 -61.59 -27.23
C ASN A 482 -20.77 -61.75 -28.24
N LEU A 483 -20.62 -60.85 -29.22
CA LEU A 483 -19.48 -60.88 -30.16
C LEU A 483 -18.16 -60.42 -29.55
N ASP A 484 -18.20 -59.77 -28.40
CA ASP A 484 -17.02 -59.30 -27.66
C ASP A 484 -16.50 -60.36 -26.67
N ALA A 485 -17.05 -61.58 -26.71
CA ALA A 485 -16.63 -62.71 -25.88
C ALA A 485 -15.13 -63.00 -26.01
N ASN A 486 -14.48 -63.24 -24.88
CA ASN A 486 -13.05 -63.45 -24.79
C ASN A 486 -12.70 -64.48 -23.71
N THR A 487 -11.47 -64.99 -23.75
CA THR A 487 -11.00 -65.92 -22.71
C THR A 487 -10.66 -65.14 -21.44
N GLY A 488 -11.49 -65.27 -20.41
CA GLY A 488 -11.31 -64.62 -19.12
C GLY A 488 -11.58 -63.11 -19.15
N TYR A 489 -11.19 -62.41 -18.08
CA TYR A 489 -11.48 -60.98 -17.92
C TYR A 489 -10.55 -60.09 -18.75
N ALA A 490 -11.12 -58.99 -19.25
CA ALA A 490 -10.36 -57.87 -19.82
C ALA A 490 -10.74 -56.54 -19.14
N GLN A 491 -9.72 -55.78 -18.75
CA GLN A 491 -9.92 -54.46 -18.14
C GLN A 491 -10.43 -53.46 -19.18
N GLN A 492 -11.53 -52.79 -18.84
CA GLN A 492 -12.08 -51.66 -19.57
C GLN A 492 -11.72 -50.37 -18.83
N THR A 493 -11.42 -49.30 -19.57
CA THR A 493 -11.15 -47.97 -19.01
C THR A 493 -11.84 -46.90 -19.84
N LEU A 494 -12.57 -46.00 -19.20
CA LEU A 494 -13.30 -44.89 -19.83
C LEU A 494 -13.04 -43.58 -19.07
N ASP A 495 -12.83 -42.50 -19.81
CA ASP A 495 -12.70 -41.14 -19.26
C ASP A 495 -14.08 -40.55 -18.98
N LEU A 496 -14.32 -40.18 -17.72
CA LEU A 496 -15.54 -39.53 -17.24
C LEU A 496 -15.31 -38.09 -16.80
N SER A 497 -14.16 -37.50 -17.14
CA SER A 497 -13.83 -36.12 -16.75
C SER A 497 -14.84 -35.08 -17.26
N ALA A 498 -15.59 -35.39 -18.33
CA ALA A 498 -16.70 -34.56 -18.81
C ALA A 498 -17.85 -34.38 -17.81
N TYR A 499 -17.94 -35.26 -16.80
CA TYR A 499 -18.95 -35.23 -15.75
C TYR A 499 -18.45 -34.57 -14.45
N ALA A 500 -17.27 -33.96 -14.45
CA ALA A 500 -16.76 -33.25 -13.28
C ALA A 500 -17.72 -32.15 -12.81
N GLY A 501 -17.98 -32.11 -11.50
CA GLY A 501 -18.94 -31.19 -10.88
C GLY A 501 -20.39 -31.68 -10.90
N GLN A 502 -20.65 -32.91 -11.35
CA GLN A 502 -21.99 -33.47 -11.47
C GLN A 502 -22.15 -34.76 -10.64
N SER A 503 -23.38 -35.03 -10.22
CA SER A 503 -23.79 -36.36 -9.75
C SER A 503 -24.31 -37.16 -10.94
N VAL A 504 -23.70 -38.31 -11.20
CA VAL A 504 -24.01 -39.17 -12.35
C VAL A 504 -24.28 -40.60 -11.89
N THR A 505 -25.35 -41.20 -12.41
CA THR A 505 -25.64 -42.62 -12.19
C THR A 505 -24.95 -43.43 -13.28
N LEU A 506 -23.99 -44.27 -12.88
CA LEU A 506 -23.45 -45.30 -13.75
C LEU A 506 -24.42 -46.47 -13.75
N THR A 507 -24.84 -46.93 -14.92
CA THR A 507 -25.78 -48.06 -15.06
C THR A 507 -25.25 -49.02 -16.10
N PHE A 508 -25.00 -50.25 -15.67
CA PHE A 508 -24.82 -51.40 -16.54
C PHE A 508 -26.19 -52.04 -16.76
N THR A 509 -26.52 -52.33 -18.01
CA THR A 509 -27.74 -53.04 -18.39
C THR A 509 -27.35 -54.19 -19.31
N GLY A 510 -27.48 -55.40 -18.79
CA GLY A 510 -27.44 -56.62 -19.57
C GLY A 510 -28.81 -56.86 -20.19
N THR A 511 -28.86 -57.31 -21.44
CA THR A 511 -30.10 -57.73 -22.08
C THR A 511 -29.81 -58.97 -22.91
N GLN A 512 -30.58 -60.02 -22.65
CA GLN A 512 -30.64 -61.22 -23.47
C GLN A 512 -31.93 -61.30 -24.26
N ASP A 513 -31.85 -61.75 -25.51
CA ASP A 513 -33.02 -61.90 -26.39
C ASP A 513 -33.71 -63.27 -26.30
N GLY A 514 -33.02 -64.27 -25.75
CA GLY A 514 -33.51 -65.61 -25.45
C GLY A 514 -33.13 -66.73 -26.43
N ALA A 515 -32.19 -66.50 -27.36
CA ALA A 515 -31.72 -67.54 -28.29
C ALA A 515 -30.66 -68.49 -27.70
N ALA A 516 -29.69 -67.97 -26.95
CA ALA A 516 -28.66 -68.71 -26.22
C ALA A 516 -28.21 -67.95 -24.98
N GLN A 517 -27.43 -68.58 -24.10
CA GLN A 517 -26.90 -67.89 -22.92
C GLN A 517 -25.71 -66.99 -23.32
N THR A 518 -25.71 -65.78 -22.78
CA THR A 518 -24.55 -64.88 -22.69
C THR A 518 -24.51 -64.35 -21.26
N SER A 519 -23.37 -64.52 -20.58
CA SER A 519 -23.07 -63.96 -19.26
C SER A 519 -22.25 -62.69 -19.44
N PHE A 520 -22.62 -61.62 -18.73
CA PHE A 520 -21.81 -60.41 -18.62
C PHE A 520 -21.34 -60.25 -17.18
N VAL A 521 -20.09 -60.59 -16.92
CA VAL A 521 -19.54 -60.65 -15.56
C VAL A 521 -18.60 -59.47 -15.35
N ILE A 522 -18.93 -58.64 -14.36
CA ILE A 522 -18.22 -57.41 -14.04
C ILE A 522 -17.61 -57.54 -12.66
N ASP A 523 -16.34 -57.18 -12.54
CA ASP A 523 -15.64 -57.19 -11.26
C ASP A 523 -14.63 -56.02 -11.15
N ASP A 524 -14.15 -55.75 -9.93
CA ASP A 524 -13.07 -54.80 -9.63
C ASP A 524 -13.30 -53.42 -10.27
N THR A 525 -14.50 -52.88 -10.09
CA THR A 525 -14.89 -51.56 -10.60
C THR A 525 -14.16 -50.44 -9.84
N ALA A 526 -13.83 -49.36 -10.52
CA ALA A 526 -13.14 -48.23 -9.92
C ALA A 526 -13.40 -46.95 -10.71
N LEU A 527 -13.99 -45.93 -10.11
CA LEU A 527 -13.98 -44.55 -10.57
C LEU A 527 -12.96 -43.72 -9.77
N ASN A 528 -11.73 -43.66 -10.28
CA ASN A 528 -10.65 -42.90 -9.64
C ASN A 528 -10.67 -41.44 -10.11
N ILE A 529 -10.53 -40.51 -9.18
CA ILE A 529 -10.38 -39.08 -9.46
C ILE A 529 -8.98 -38.57 -9.12
N SER A 530 -8.50 -37.54 -9.84
CA SER A 530 -7.23 -36.85 -9.56
C SER A 530 -7.18 -35.42 -10.08
#